data_AF-A0A820HQC1-F1
#
_entry.id   AF-A0A820HQC1-F1
#
_cell.length_a   1.000
_cell.length_b   1.000
_cell.length_c   1.000
_cell.angle_alpha   90.00
_cell.angle_beta   90.00
_cell.angle_gamma   90.00
#
_symmetry.space_group_name_H-M   'P 1'
#
loop_
_entity.id
_entity.type
_entity.pdbx_description
1 polymer ?
#
loop_
_entity_poly.entity_id
_entity_poly.type
_entity_poly.pdbx_seq_one_letter_code
_entity_poly.pdbx_strand_id
1 'polypeptide(L)' 'MQRGVAQSTTGTRWTNGIVPYVMSTDFTAQQQALITDAMRNIERLTTINNRKCVQFRPKVSKDQYSILIKTGAGCSSHV' A
#
# COMPACT_ATOMS: atom_id res chain seq x y z
N MET A 1 -15.55 -15.79 9.75
CA MET A 1 -14.77 -14.78 9.02
C MET A 1 -14.81 -13.48 9.80
N GLN A 2 -13.70 -13.04 10.39
CA GLN A 2 -13.67 -11.82 11.18
C GLN A 2 -13.61 -10.62 10.24
N ARG A 3 -14.63 -9.77 10.25
CA ARG A 3 -14.64 -8.53 9.46
C ARG A 3 -13.78 -7.50 10.19
N GLY A 4 -12.82 -6.90 9.49
CA GLY A 4 -12.07 -5.75 10.02
C GLY A 4 -12.96 -4.50 10.09
N VAL A 5 -12.62 -3.57 10.97
CA VAL A 5 -13.30 -2.27 11.11
C VAL A 5 -12.38 -1.19 10.52
N ALA A 6 -12.94 -0.29 9.71
CA ALA A 6 -12.20 0.84 9.19
C ALA A 6 -12.07 1.95 10.25
N GLN A 7 -11.00 2.73 10.16
CA GLN A 7 -10.85 3.95 10.94
C GLN A 7 -11.99 4.94 10.62
N SER A 8 -12.61 5.50 11.65
CA SER A 8 -13.78 6.38 11.53
C SER A 8 -13.41 7.76 10.96
N THR A 9 -12.18 8.22 11.19
CA THR A 9 -11.68 9.50 10.66
C THR A 9 -11.32 9.38 9.19
N THR A 10 -11.80 10.32 8.38
CA THR A 10 -11.51 10.35 6.94
C THR A 10 -10.16 10.97 6.61
N GLY A 11 -9.55 11.70 7.53
CA GLY A 11 -8.27 12.41 7.33
C GLY A 11 -7.05 11.51 7.11
N THR A 12 -7.15 10.23 7.46
CA THR A 12 -6.09 9.22 7.25
C THR A 12 -6.24 8.46 5.94
N ARG A 13 -7.24 8.80 5.11
CA ARG A 13 -7.43 8.21 3.80
C ARG A 13 -6.40 8.75 2.81
N TRP A 14 -5.84 7.85 2.00
CA TRP A 14 -5.00 8.22 0.87
C TRP A 14 -5.78 9.04 -0.15
N THR A 15 -5.30 10.25 -0.43
CA THR A 15 -5.94 11.16 -1.39
C THR A 15 -6.04 10.49 -2.76
N ASN A 16 -7.26 10.48 -3.32
CA ASN A 16 -7.58 9.83 -4.59
C ASN A 16 -7.25 8.33 -4.66
N GLY A 17 -7.07 7.66 -3.52
CA GLY A 17 -6.71 6.25 -3.47
C GLY A 17 -5.27 5.96 -3.92
N ILE A 18 -4.42 6.98 -4.02
CA ILE A 18 -3.02 6.82 -4.44
C ILE A 18 -2.17 6.59 -3.21
N VAL A 19 -1.45 5.48 -3.18
CA VAL A 19 -0.53 5.09 -2.12
C VAL A 19 0.91 5.14 -2.66
N PRO A 20 1.64 6.26 -2.45
CA PRO A 20 3.07 6.30 -2.74
C PRO A 20 3.81 5.34 -1.82
N TYR A 21 4.75 4.55 -2.37
CA TYR A 21 5.57 3.64 -1.58
C TYR A 21 7.05 3.75 -1.89
N VAL A 22 7.85 3.38 -0.88
CA VAL A 22 9.27 3.08 -1.00
C VAL A 22 9.48 1.66 -0.47
N MET A 23 10.19 0.84 -1.24
CA MET A 23 10.54 -0.52 -0.83
C MET A 23 12.05 -0.57 -0.53
N SER A 24 12.41 -1.10 0.63
CA SER A 24 13.82 -1.26 1.01
C SER A 24 14.55 -2.21 0.06
N THR A 25 15.83 -1.95 -0.15
CA THR A 25 16.74 -2.82 -0.90
C THR A 25 17.14 -4.08 -0.12
N ASP A 26 16.77 -4.19 1.16
CA ASP A 26 17.05 -5.35 2.01
C ASP A 26 16.26 -6.61 1.59
N PHE A 27 15.20 -6.43 0.80
CA PHE A 27 14.43 -7.55 0.25
C PHE A 27 15.15 -8.18 -0.94
N THR A 28 15.14 -9.50 -1.02
CA THR A 28 15.57 -10.22 -2.23
C THR A 28 14.65 -9.90 -3.41
N ALA A 29 15.12 -10.09 -4.65
CA ALA A 29 14.30 -9.86 -5.84
C ALA A 29 12.98 -10.66 -5.81
N GLN A 30 13.00 -11.88 -5.27
CA GLN A 30 11.81 -12.72 -5.10
C GLN A 30 10.82 -12.13 -4.08
N GLN A 31 11.32 -11.59 -2.97
CA GLN A 31 10.48 -10.91 -1.97
C GLN A 31 9.89 -9.62 -2.52
N GLN A 32 10.68 -8.83 -3.25
CA GLN A 32 10.20 -7.61 -3.90
C GLN A 32 9.09 -7.92 -4.93
N ALA A 33 9.25 -8.99 -5.71
CA ALA A 33 8.23 -9.46 -6.64
C ALA A 33 6.94 -9.87 -5.89
N LEU A 34 7.07 -10.64 -4.80
CA LEU A 34 5.92 -11.08 -4.00
C LEU A 34 5.15 -9.89 -3.37
N ILE A 35 5.87 -8.91 -2.83
CA ILE A 35 5.26 -7.68 -2.28
C ILE A 35 4.54 -6.91 -3.39
N THR A 36 5.16 -6.80 -4.57
CA THR A 36 4.56 -6.13 -5.73
C THR A 36 3.30 -6.83 -6.21
N ASP A 37 3.28 -8.15 -6.24
CA ASP A 37 2.09 -8.93 -6.62
C ASP A 37 0.99 -8.81 -5.57
N ALA A 38 1.32 -8.73 -4.29
CA ALA A 38 0.34 -8.44 -3.24
C ALA A 38 -0.29 -7.04 -3.41
N MET A 39 0.52 -6.00 -3.72
CA MET A 39 0.00 -4.66 -4.05
C MET A 39 -0.95 -4.70 -5.25
N ARG A 40 -0.56 -5.38 -6.34
CA ARG A 40 -1.40 -5.57 -7.53
C ARG A 40 -2.70 -6.29 -7.23
N ASN A 41 -2.68 -7.27 -6.32
CA ASN A 41 -3.88 -7.97 -5.90
C ASN A 41 -4.87 -7.00 -5.22
N ILE A 42 -4.39 -6.09 -4.37
CA ILE A 42 -5.22 -5.04 -3.76
C ILE A 42 -5.80 -4.11 -4.83
N GLU A 43 -5.00 -3.65 -5.79
CA GLU A 43 -5.52 -2.80 -6.90
C GLU A 43 -6.64 -3.50 -7.67
N ARG A 44 -6.45 -4.80 -7.97
CA ARG A 44 -7.44 -5.62 -8.67
C ARG A 44 -8.72 -5.79 -7.86
N LEU A 45 -8.61 -6.15 -6.58
CA LEU A 45 -9.76 -6.39 -5.71
C LEU A 45 -10.55 -5.12 -5.39
N THR A 46 -9.92 -3.97 -5.50
CA THR A 46 -10.55 -2.66 -5.29
C THR A 46 -10.98 -1.98 -6.59
N THR A 47 -10.85 -2.65 -7.73
CA THR A 47 -11.34 -2.13 -9.00
C THR A 47 -12.86 -2.33 -9.09
N ILE A 48 -13.59 -1.24 -9.27
CA ILE A 48 -15.05 -1.25 -9.37
C ILE A 48 -15.41 -0.49 -10.65
N ASN A 49 -16.26 -1.08 -11.50
CA ASN A 49 -16.68 -0.47 -12.79
C ASN A 49 -15.48 -0.04 -13.65
N ASN A 50 -14.47 -0.89 -13.77
CA ASN A 50 -13.21 -0.63 -14.49
C ASN A 50 -12.39 0.58 -14.00
N ARG A 51 -12.68 1.09 -12.79
CA ARG A 51 -11.90 2.15 -12.13
C ARG A 51 -11.14 1.58 -10.95
N LYS A 52 -9.82 1.76 -10.92
CA LYS A 52 -8.98 1.43 -9.76
C LYS A 52 -9.28 2.39 -8.60
N CYS A 53 -9.72 1.88 -7.46
CA CYS A 53 -9.98 2.70 -6.26
C CYS A 53 -8.75 2.80 -5.32
N VAL A 54 -7.83 1.83 -5.40
CA VAL A 54 -6.51 1.90 -4.74
C VAL A 54 -5.45 1.67 -5.81
N GLN A 55 -4.39 2.48 -5.79
CA GLN A 55 -3.27 2.40 -6.71
C GLN A 55 -1.96 2.60 -5.96
N PHE A 56 -1.02 1.69 -6.12
CA PHE A 56 0.32 1.82 -5.59
C PHE A 56 1.23 2.39 -6.66
N ARG A 57 2.07 3.35 -6.29
CA ARG A 57 3.11 3.84 -7.19
C ARG A 57 4.40 4.18 -6.45
N PRO A 58 5.56 4.13 -7.13
CA PRO A 58 6.79 4.65 -6.56
C PRO A 58 6.60 6.10 -6.06
N LYS A 59 7.14 6.38 -4.89
CA LYS A 59 7.18 7.72 -4.31
C LYS A 59 7.97 8.66 -5.23
N VAL A 60 7.47 9.89 -5.39
CA VAL A 60 8.20 11.01 -6.01
C VAL A 60 8.40 12.14 -5.00
N SER A 61 9.25 13.11 -5.34
CA SER A 61 9.63 14.23 -4.46
C SER A 61 8.44 15.08 -3.96
N LYS A 62 7.40 15.25 -4.78
CA LYS A 62 6.18 16.01 -4.41
C LYS A 62 5.24 15.29 -3.44
N ASP A 63 5.47 14.00 -3.16
CA ASP A 63 4.60 13.24 -2.27
C ASP A 63 4.91 13.59 -0.81
N GLN A 64 3.92 14.10 -0.08
CA GLN A 64 4.08 14.43 1.34
C GLN A 64 4.09 13.18 2.22
N TYR A 65 3.28 12.18 1.87
CA TYR A 65 3.13 10.93 2.63
C TYR A 65 3.40 9.71 1.75
N SER A 66 3.91 8.65 2.34
CA SER A 66 4.19 7.38 1.68
C SER A 66 4.32 6.25 2.69
N ILE A 67 4.08 5.03 2.26
CA ILE A 67 4.46 3.85 3.04
C ILE A 67 5.94 3.51 2.79
N LEU A 68 6.65 3.13 3.86
CA LEU A 68 7.98 2.54 3.77
C LEU A 68 7.87 1.05 4.10
N ILE A 69 8.13 0.20 3.11
CA ILE A 69 8.14 -1.24 3.27
C ILE A 69 9.59 -1.65 3.51
N LYS A 70 9.89 -2.14 4.70
CA LYS A 70 11.25 -2.55 5.09
C LYS A 70 11.20 -3.78 6.00
N THR A 71 12.34 -4.45 6.12
CA THR A 71 12.54 -5.50 7.12
C THR A 71 12.65 -4.87 8.52
N GLY A 72 12.33 -5.66 9.55
CA GLY A 72 12.35 -5.22 10.94
C GLY A 72 11.93 -6.34 11.89
N ALA A 73 11.86 -6.03 13.19
CA ALA A 73 11.37 -6.96 14.19
C ALA A 73 9.82 -6.97 14.16
N GLY A 74 9.25 -8.10 13.74
CA GLY A 74 7.81 -8.27 13.60
C GLY A 74 7.22 -7.51 12.41
N CYS A 75 5.89 -7.50 12.33
CA CYS A 75 5.13 -6.88 11.23
C CYS A 75 4.10 -5.92 11.81
N SER A 76 4.20 -4.63 11.49
CA SER A 76 3.24 -3.60 11.90
C SER A 76 3.18 -2.44 10.90
N SER A 77 2.11 -1.64 10.98
CA SER A 77 1.92 -0.40 10.22
C SER A 77 1.12 0.59 11.06
N HIS A 78 1.26 1.88 10.76
CA HIS A 78 0.33 2.91 11.23
C HIS A 78 -1.00 2.78 10.48
N VAL A 79 -2.10 3.19 11.15
CA VAL A 79 -3.49 3.10 10.65
C VAL A 79 -4.14 4.47 10.61
#